data_AF-A0AAW0UGW8-F1
#
_entry.id   AF-A0AAW0UGW8-F1
#
_cell.length_a   1.000
_cell.length_b   1.000
_cell.length_c   1.000
_cell.angle_alpha   90.00
_cell.angle_beta   90.00
_cell.angle_gamma   90.00
#
_symmetry.space_group_name_H-M   'P 1'
#
loop_
_entity.id
_entity.type
_entity.pdbx_description
1 polymer ?
#
loop_
_entity_poly.entity_id
_entity_poly.type
_entity_poly.pdbx_seq_one_letter_code
_entity_poly.pdbx_strand_id
1 'polypeptide(L)'
;MTHSSSNIKGYRVKMPRECKNSPDKFCYICGSVTLRQYKRQLTQRVKKLYELYFGCKVGDQDKSWAPHICCVRCTSSLSAWVKGKGTGLMFGVPMVWREPKDHSTDCYFCLTDIKGRNRKGKKSIVYPDLQSAIRPVLHSSHIPVPQPPSELPSDDTSNSDDSESQDATVAVESPLLCASLKSPTFLVNLLLALARSLFKSSMAALRILLNCSVG
;
A
#
# COMPACT_ATOMS: atom_id res chain seq x y z
N MET A 1 58.82 -4.22 4.66
CA MET A 1 57.42 -4.71 4.65
C MET A 1 56.57 -3.65 3.97
N THR A 2 56.27 -3.84 2.69
CA THR A 2 55.53 -2.88 1.86
C THR A 2 54.02 -3.15 1.99
N HIS A 3 53.26 -2.16 2.44
CA HIS A 3 51.79 -2.19 2.42
C HIS A 3 51.30 -2.08 0.97
N SER A 4 50.70 -3.15 0.46
CA SER A 4 49.98 -3.13 -0.82
C SER A 4 48.62 -2.46 -0.64
N SER A 5 48.53 -1.20 -1.04
CA SER A 5 47.26 -0.48 -1.19
C SER A 5 46.50 -1.01 -2.42
N SER A 6 45.44 -1.79 -2.19
CA SER A 6 44.51 -2.22 -3.23
C SER A 6 43.61 -1.05 -3.66
N ASN A 7 43.79 -0.64 -4.90
CA ASN A 7 43.10 0.43 -5.59
C ASN A 7 41.67 0.01 -5.96
N ILE A 8 40.68 0.32 -5.10
CA ILE A 8 39.26 0.14 -5.43
C ILE A 8 38.86 1.30 -6.35
N LYS A 9 38.85 1.04 -7.66
CA LYS A 9 38.26 1.95 -8.65
C LYS A 9 36.78 2.16 -8.31
N GLY A 10 36.46 3.32 -7.74
CA GLY A 10 35.10 3.74 -7.43
C GLY A 10 34.28 3.94 -8.71
N TYR A 11 33.70 2.87 -9.24
CA TYR A 11 32.65 2.99 -10.24
C TYR A 11 31.39 3.54 -9.55
N ARG A 12 31.07 4.81 -9.82
CA ARG A 12 29.79 5.41 -9.43
C ARG A 12 28.68 4.69 -10.21
N VAL A 13 27.99 3.76 -9.55
CA VAL A 13 26.83 3.07 -10.14
C VAL A 13 25.77 4.11 -10.45
N LYS A 14 25.56 4.40 -11.74
CA LYS A 14 24.48 5.28 -12.20
C LYS A 14 23.17 4.55 -11.97
N MET A 15 22.40 5.00 -10.98
CA MET A 15 21.10 4.40 -10.72
C MET A 15 20.13 4.73 -11.86
N PRO A 16 19.32 3.75 -12.31
CA PRO A 16 18.26 3.99 -13.29
C PRO A 16 17.32 5.08 -12.79
N ARG A 17 16.78 5.90 -13.70
CA ARG A 17 15.77 6.92 -13.34
C ARG A 17 14.34 6.36 -13.35
N GLU A 18 14.18 5.11 -13.79
CA GLU A 18 12.89 4.49 -14.01
C GLU A 18 12.85 3.09 -13.40
N CYS A 19 11.65 2.67 -13.01
CA CYS A 19 11.42 1.37 -12.44
C CYS A 19 11.58 0.24 -13.48
N LYS A 20 12.16 -0.90 -13.08
CA LYS A 20 12.19 -2.15 -13.90
C LYS A 20 10.79 -2.55 -14.37
N ASN A 21 9.79 -2.32 -13.53
CA ASN A 21 8.39 -2.64 -13.80
C ASN A 21 7.55 -1.39 -13.61
N SER A 22 6.59 -1.17 -14.52
CA SER A 22 5.56 -0.15 -14.32
C SER A 22 4.77 -0.42 -13.02
N PRO A 23 4.52 0.62 -12.18
CA PRO A 23 3.68 0.51 -10.98
C PRO A 23 2.30 -0.09 -11.27
N ASP A 24 1.71 0.21 -12.42
CA ASP A 24 0.40 -0.30 -12.83
C ASP A 24 0.40 -1.78 -13.23
N LYS A 25 1.52 -2.48 -13.11
CA LYS A 25 1.51 -3.95 -13.09
C LYS A 25 1.08 -4.51 -11.74
N PHE A 26 1.01 -3.70 -10.70
CA PHE A 26 0.72 -4.11 -9.32
C PHE A 26 -0.61 -3.52 -8.86
N CYS A 27 -1.33 -4.27 -8.04
CA CYS A 27 -2.57 -3.81 -7.44
C CYS A 27 -2.26 -2.84 -6.30
N TYR A 28 -2.82 -1.64 -6.33
CA TYR A 28 -2.74 -0.68 -5.23
C TYR A 28 -3.13 -1.28 -3.87
N ILE A 29 -4.26 -1.99 -3.81
CA ILE A 29 -4.83 -2.47 -2.55
C ILE A 29 -4.02 -3.61 -1.89
N CYS A 30 -3.54 -4.59 -2.68
CA CYS A 30 -2.90 -5.80 -2.15
C CYS A 30 -1.43 -6.00 -2.56
N GLY A 31 -0.86 -5.10 -3.35
CA GLY A 31 0.54 -5.19 -3.84
C GLY A 31 0.81 -6.31 -4.85
N SER A 32 -0.16 -7.17 -5.17
CA SER A 32 0.06 -8.31 -6.07
C SER A 32 0.06 -7.91 -7.54
N VAL A 33 0.88 -8.58 -8.34
CA VAL A 33 0.94 -8.40 -9.80
C VAL A 33 -0.41 -8.73 -10.44
N THR A 34 -0.88 -7.91 -11.35
CA THR A 34 -2.20 -8.04 -11.99
C THR A 34 -2.09 -8.09 -13.50
N LEU A 35 -2.55 -9.19 -14.11
CA LEU A 35 -2.61 -9.34 -15.57
C LEU A 35 -3.69 -8.44 -16.15
N ARG A 36 -3.52 -7.99 -17.40
CA ARG A 36 -4.38 -6.99 -18.07
C ARG A 36 -5.89 -7.27 -17.89
N GLN A 37 -6.34 -8.51 -18.14
CA GLN A 37 -7.77 -8.89 -18.01
C GLN A 37 -8.34 -8.78 -16.58
N TYR A 38 -7.47 -8.79 -15.57
CA TYR A 38 -7.84 -8.74 -14.16
C TYR A 38 -7.57 -7.36 -13.53
N LYS A 39 -7.07 -6.40 -14.30
CA LYS A 39 -6.92 -5.01 -13.84
C LYS A 39 -8.28 -4.33 -13.78
N ARG A 40 -8.44 -3.45 -12.82
CA ARG A 40 -9.60 -2.57 -12.63
C ARG A 40 -9.08 -1.18 -12.27
N GLN A 41 -9.80 -0.16 -12.71
CA GLN A 41 -9.51 1.21 -12.31
C GLN A 41 -9.90 1.44 -10.86
N LEU A 42 -9.20 2.36 -10.20
CA LEU A 42 -9.61 2.89 -8.90
C LEU A 42 -10.72 3.94 -9.10
N THR A 43 -11.89 3.50 -9.55
CA THR A 43 -13.07 4.35 -9.72
C THR A 43 -13.51 4.97 -8.40
N GLN A 44 -14.35 6.01 -8.43
CA GLN A 44 -14.87 6.64 -7.21
C GLN A 44 -15.58 5.63 -6.29
N ARG A 45 -16.37 4.72 -6.88
CA ARG A 45 -16.97 3.60 -6.15
C ARG A 45 -15.92 2.74 -5.44
N VAL A 46 -14.85 2.32 -6.13
CA VAL A 46 -13.80 1.49 -5.52
C VAL A 46 -13.07 2.26 -4.41
N LYS A 47 -12.75 3.53 -4.63
CA LYS A 47 -12.14 4.41 -3.63
C LYS A 47 -13.03 4.56 -2.39
N LYS A 48 -14.35 4.68 -2.57
CA LYS A 48 -15.30 4.76 -1.47
C LYS A 48 -15.39 3.45 -0.68
N LEU A 49 -15.45 2.31 -1.38
CA LEU A 49 -15.45 1.00 -0.72
C LEU A 49 -14.14 0.75 0.04
N TYR A 50 -13.00 1.19 -0.50
CA TYR A 50 -11.71 1.14 0.17
C TYR A 50 -11.74 1.97 1.47
N GLU A 51 -12.24 3.21 1.41
CA GLU A 51 -12.38 4.09 2.59
C GLU A 51 -13.28 3.48 3.66
N LEU A 52 -14.43 2.92 3.27
CA LEU A 52 -15.35 2.25 4.19
C LEU A 52 -14.70 1.02 4.86
N TYR A 53 -13.87 0.28 4.14
CA TYR A 53 -13.22 -0.93 4.65
C TYR A 53 -12.03 -0.62 5.57
N PHE A 54 -11.15 0.28 5.15
CA PHE A 54 -9.89 0.55 5.84
C PHE A 54 -9.93 1.76 6.77
N GLY A 55 -10.97 2.59 6.68
CA GLY A 55 -11.06 3.85 7.41
C GLY A 55 -10.10 4.93 6.90
N CYS A 56 -9.51 4.76 5.71
CA CYS A 56 -8.59 5.72 5.10
C CYS A 56 -8.81 5.85 3.58
N LYS A 57 -8.50 7.02 3.03
CA LYS A 57 -8.64 7.27 1.58
C LYS A 57 -7.48 6.66 0.80
N VAL A 58 -7.73 6.33 -0.46
CA VAL A 58 -6.68 6.05 -1.45
C VAL A 58 -5.85 7.32 -1.64
N GLY A 59 -4.55 7.25 -1.36
CA GLY A 59 -3.59 8.34 -1.50
C GLY A 59 -2.70 8.24 -2.74
N ASP A 60 -1.95 9.32 -3.00
CA ASP A 60 -0.84 9.42 -3.96
C ASP A 60 -1.21 9.05 -5.41
N GLN A 61 -2.47 9.23 -5.81
CA GLN A 61 -2.95 8.92 -7.16
C GLN A 61 -2.54 9.97 -8.22
N ASP A 62 -1.90 11.06 -7.80
CA ASP A 62 -1.22 12.04 -8.66
C ASP A 62 0.27 11.70 -8.84
N LYS A 63 0.77 10.67 -8.17
CA LYS A 63 2.19 10.32 -8.14
C LYS A 63 2.47 9.16 -9.09
N SER A 64 3.36 9.39 -10.05
CA SER A 64 3.79 8.37 -11.02
C SER A 64 4.44 7.13 -10.39
N TRP A 65 4.95 7.24 -9.16
CA TRP A 65 5.52 6.12 -8.41
C TRP A 65 4.46 5.24 -7.72
N ALA A 66 3.21 5.69 -7.58
CA ALA A 66 2.15 4.89 -6.98
C ALA A 66 1.43 4.04 -8.05
N PRO A 67 0.85 2.88 -7.70
CA PRO A 67 -0.06 2.19 -8.60
C PRO A 67 -1.40 2.92 -8.73
N HIS A 68 -1.95 2.99 -9.95
CA HIS A 68 -3.23 3.63 -10.24
C HIS A 68 -4.36 2.62 -10.51
N ILE A 69 -4.01 1.34 -10.49
CA ILE A 69 -4.95 0.23 -10.74
C ILE A 69 -5.08 -0.68 -9.53
N CYS A 70 -6.16 -1.44 -9.49
CA CYS A 70 -6.36 -2.53 -8.56
C CYS A 70 -6.71 -3.84 -9.29
N CYS A 71 -6.66 -4.96 -8.57
CA CYS A 71 -7.03 -6.25 -9.14
C CYS A 71 -8.51 -6.57 -8.91
N VAL A 72 -9.10 -7.31 -9.84
CA VAL A 72 -10.50 -7.76 -9.78
C VAL A 72 -10.83 -8.47 -8.46
N ARG A 73 -9.86 -9.19 -7.87
CA ARG A 73 -10.06 -9.86 -6.58
C ARG A 73 -10.38 -8.85 -5.47
N CYS A 74 -9.59 -7.77 -5.38
CA CYS A 74 -9.83 -6.75 -4.35
C CYS A 74 -11.17 -6.04 -4.57
N THR A 75 -11.48 -5.65 -5.80
CA THR A 75 -12.76 -4.98 -6.11
C THR A 75 -13.96 -5.87 -5.83
N SER A 76 -13.88 -7.16 -6.21
CA SER A 76 -14.96 -8.13 -5.97
C SER A 76 -15.13 -8.42 -4.49
N SER A 77 -14.05 -8.60 -3.72
CA SER A 77 -14.11 -8.79 -2.27
C SER A 77 -14.75 -7.60 -1.55
N LEU A 78 -14.34 -6.37 -1.88
CA LEU A 78 -14.94 -5.16 -1.31
C LEU A 78 -16.43 -5.03 -1.68
N SER A 79 -16.77 -5.32 -2.94
CA SER A 79 -18.16 -5.26 -3.43
C SER A 79 -19.05 -6.34 -2.82
N ALA A 80 -18.52 -7.52 -2.54
CA ALA A 80 -19.26 -8.58 -1.86
C ALA A 80 -19.44 -8.27 -0.37
N TRP A 81 -18.39 -7.75 0.27
CA TRP A 81 -18.42 -7.34 1.68
C TRP A 81 -19.44 -6.26 1.96
N VAL A 82 -19.47 -5.18 1.18
CA VAL A 82 -20.44 -4.08 1.42
C VAL A 82 -21.89 -4.57 1.31
N LYS A 83 -22.14 -5.63 0.52
CA LYS A 83 -23.46 -6.26 0.36
C LYS A 83 -23.77 -7.32 1.42
N GLY A 84 -22.89 -7.54 2.39
CA GLY A 84 -23.00 -8.61 3.38
C GLY A 84 -22.88 -10.03 2.80
N LYS A 85 -22.40 -10.18 1.56
CA LYS A 85 -22.32 -11.46 0.83
C LYS A 85 -20.93 -12.10 0.84
N GLY A 86 -19.98 -11.55 1.58
CA GLY A 86 -18.61 -12.08 1.62
C GLY A 86 -17.81 -11.61 2.84
N THR A 87 -16.70 -12.29 3.11
CA THR A 87 -15.82 -12.05 4.27
C THR A 87 -14.91 -10.83 4.12
N GLY A 88 -15.00 -10.10 3.00
CA GLY A 88 -14.10 -9.00 2.68
C GLY A 88 -12.74 -9.43 2.17
N LEU A 89 -11.74 -8.58 2.41
CA LEU A 89 -10.35 -8.83 2.08
C LEU A 89 -9.71 -9.75 3.12
N MET A 90 -8.56 -10.35 2.80
CA MET A 90 -7.84 -11.23 3.73
C MET A 90 -6.98 -10.46 4.74
N PHE A 91 -6.96 -9.13 4.64
CA PHE A 91 -6.09 -8.24 5.40
C PHE A 91 -6.87 -6.99 5.82
N GLY A 92 -6.62 -6.53 7.04
CA GLY A 92 -7.25 -5.34 7.60
C GLY A 92 -6.39 -4.08 7.51
N VAL A 93 -5.11 -4.23 7.17
CA VAL A 93 -4.25 -3.10 6.78
C VAL A 93 -3.90 -3.30 5.31
N PRO A 94 -4.16 -2.32 4.44
CA PRO A 94 -3.86 -2.43 3.02
C PRO A 94 -2.35 -2.35 2.78
N MET A 95 -1.94 -2.59 1.53
CA MET A 95 -0.58 -2.24 1.11
C MET A 95 -0.36 -0.73 1.35
N VAL A 96 0.75 -0.34 1.97
CA VAL A 96 1.11 1.07 2.17
C VAL A 96 2.22 1.43 1.20
N TRP A 97 1.95 2.43 0.35
CA TRP A 97 2.90 2.95 -0.63
C TRP A 97 3.53 4.24 -0.13
N ARG A 98 4.82 4.40 -0.42
CA ARG A 98 5.62 5.60 -0.23
C ARG A 98 6.60 5.72 -1.39
N GLU A 99 7.12 6.92 -1.60
CA GLU A 99 8.12 7.16 -2.63
C GLU A 99 9.39 6.33 -2.36
N PRO A 100 9.85 5.51 -3.32
CA PRO A 100 11.11 4.78 -3.23
C PRO A 100 12.31 5.73 -3.06
N LYS A 101 13.21 5.45 -2.12
CA LYS A 101 14.48 6.19 -2.01
C LYS A 101 15.42 5.93 -3.19
N ASP A 102 15.39 4.71 -3.70
CA ASP A 102 16.20 4.26 -4.80
C ASP A 102 15.62 3.02 -5.48
N HIS A 103 16.14 2.70 -6.67
CA HIS A 103 15.69 1.57 -7.47
C HIS A 103 16.37 0.22 -7.14
N SER A 104 17.41 0.21 -6.31
CA SER A 104 18.26 -0.98 -6.07
C SER A 104 17.99 -1.66 -4.72
N THR A 105 17.46 -0.94 -3.74
CA THR A 105 17.27 -1.40 -2.36
C THR A 105 15.89 -1.07 -1.80
N ASP A 106 15.23 -0.01 -2.27
CA ASP A 106 13.95 0.47 -1.71
C ASP A 106 12.87 0.69 -2.78
N CYS A 107 12.90 -0.01 -3.91
CA CYS A 107 11.85 0.07 -4.93
C CYS A 107 11.16 -1.29 -5.12
N TYR A 108 9.92 -1.38 -4.64
CA TYR A 108 9.09 -2.59 -4.76
C TYR A 108 8.94 -3.07 -6.20
N PHE A 109 8.78 -2.15 -7.14
CA PHE A 109 8.60 -2.48 -8.54
C PHE A 109 9.90 -3.00 -9.17
N CYS A 110 11.06 -2.49 -8.77
CA CYS A 110 12.34 -2.99 -9.25
C CYS A 110 12.70 -4.36 -8.65
N LEU A 111 12.46 -4.50 -7.35
CA LEU A 111 12.84 -5.67 -6.57
C LEU A 111 11.88 -6.85 -6.76
N THR A 112 10.62 -6.61 -7.15
CA THR A 112 9.72 -7.71 -7.51
C THR A 112 10.09 -8.26 -8.87
N ASP A 113 10.65 -9.46 -8.90
CA ASP A 113 10.92 -10.13 -10.17
C ASP A 113 9.62 -10.61 -10.81
N ILE A 114 9.40 -10.30 -12.09
CA ILE A 114 8.19 -10.74 -12.81
C ILE A 114 8.52 -11.18 -14.23
N LYS A 115 9.81 -11.16 -14.62
CA LYS A 115 10.25 -11.54 -15.96
C LYS A 115 9.93 -13.02 -16.22
N GLY A 116 9.40 -13.31 -17.41
CA GLY A 116 9.06 -14.68 -17.81
C GLY A 116 7.90 -15.34 -17.03
N ARG A 117 7.26 -14.64 -16.09
CA ARG A 117 6.17 -15.21 -15.28
C ARG A 117 4.82 -15.08 -15.99
N ASN A 118 4.26 -16.22 -16.40
CA ASN A 118 2.88 -16.34 -16.90
C ASN A 118 1.89 -16.61 -15.74
N ARG A 119 0.62 -16.86 -16.06
CA ARG A 119 -0.43 -17.16 -15.05
C ARG A 119 -0.04 -18.28 -14.07
N LYS A 120 0.67 -19.32 -14.55
CA LYS A 120 1.12 -20.45 -13.73
C LYS A 120 2.27 -20.05 -12.79
N GLY A 121 3.16 -19.17 -13.25
CA GLY A 121 4.29 -18.64 -12.47
C GLY A 121 3.94 -17.51 -11.48
N LYS A 122 2.68 -17.05 -11.41
CA LYS A 122 2.30 -15.95 -10.52
C LYS A 122 2.44 -16.32 -9.03
N LYS A 123 2.23 -17.58 -8.67
CA LYS A 123 2.29 -18.05 -7.27
C LYS A 123 3.71 -18.06 -6.70
N SER A 124 4.74 -18.17 -7.55
CA SER A 124 6.15 -18.13 -7.15
C SER A 124 6.73 -16.73 -7.11
N ILE A 125 5.90 -15.68 -7.29
CA ILE A 125 6.35 -14.31 -7.13
C ILE A 125 6.60 -14.04 -5.64
N VAL A 126 7.86 -13.76 -5.32
CA VAL A 126 8.26 -13.23 -4.02
C VAL A 126 8.06 -11.72 -4.06
N TYR A 127 7.30 -11.22 -3.09
CA TYR A 127 7.03 -9.80 -2.89
C TYR A 127 7.90 -9.29 -1.73
N PRO A 128 8.77 -8.29 -1.96
CA PRO A 128 9.63 -7.75 -0.91
C PRO A 128 8.80 -6.95 0.11
N ASP A 129 9.28 -6.85 1.34
CA ASP A 129 8.75 -5.95 2.35
C ASP A 129 9.76 -4.82 2.54
N LEU A 130 9.35 -3.58 2.23
CA LEU A 130 10.24 -2.43 2.07
C LEU A 130 9.69 -1.23 2.84
N GLN A 131 10.57 -0.26 3.14
CA GLN A 131 10.12 0.99 3.78
C GLN A 131 9.21 1.80 2.84
N SER A 132 9.51 1.80 1.54
CA SER A 132 8.67 2.41 0.49
C SER A 132 7.38 1.64 0.20
N ALA A 133 7.28 0.37 0.59
CA ALA A 133 6.17 -0.49 0.22
C ALA A 133 5.96 -1.57 1.29
N ILE A 134 5.18 -1.21 2.33
CA ILE A 134 4.87 -2.14 3.42
C ILE A 134 3.74 -3.07 2.97
N ARG A 135 3.96 -4.36 3.18
CA ARG A 135 2.99 -5.40 2.78
C ARG A 135 1.69 -5.34 3.61
N PRO A 136 0.56 -5.80 3.05
CA PRO A 136 -0.70 -5.84 3.78
C PRO A 136 -0.61 -6.71 5.05
N VAL A 137 -1.24 -6.27 6.13
CA VAL A 137 -1.29 -7.01 7.40
C VAL A 137 -2.60 -7.78 7.49
N LEU A 138 -2.49 -9.11 7.65
CA LEU A 138 -3.64 -10.00 7.74
C LEU A 138 -4.57 -9.63 8.90
N HIS A 139 -5.84 -9.98 8.74
CA HIS A 139 -6.79 -9.87 9.85
C HIS A 139 -6.36 -10.75 11.03
N SER A 140 -6.66 -10.26 12.23
CA SER A 140 -6.40 -10.94 13.50
C SER A 140 -7.42 -10.47 14.54
N SER A 141 -7.36 -10.99 15.76
CA SER A 141 -8.17 -10.48 16.86
C SER A 141 -7.97 -8.98 17.14
N HIS A 142 -6.77 -8.45 16.84
CA HIS A 142 -6.46 -7.03 16.98
C HIS A 142 -6.80 -6.20 15.74
N ILE A 143 -7.04 -6.84 14.59
CA ILE A 143 -7.39 -6.21 13.31
C ILE A 143 -8.56 -6.99 12.71
N PRO A 144 -9.77 -6.89 13.29
CA PRO A 144 -10.92 -7.65 12.82
C PRO A 144 -11.38 -7.18 11.44
N VAL A 145 -12.20 -8.00 10.79
CA VAL A 145 -12.92 -7.56 9.58
C VAL A 145 -13.92 -6.47 9.99
N PRO A 146 -13.95 -5.31 9.31
CA PRO A 146 -14.91 -4.25 9.60
C PRO A 146 -16.33 -4.72 9.29
N GLN A 147 -17.31 -4.21 10.04
CA GLN A 147 -18.72 -4.44 9.72
C GLN A 147 -19.11 -3.62 8.47
N PRO A 148 -19.86 -4.20 7.52
CA PRO A 148 -20.41 -3.44 6.40
C PRO A 148 -21.29 -2.29 6.90
N PRO A 149 -21.31 -1.14 6.20
CA PRO A 149 -22.22 -0.04 6.54
C PRO A 149 -23.68 -0.47 6.39
N SER A 150 -24.56 0.05 7.25
CA SER A 150 -26.00 -0.21 7.20
C SER A 150 -26.66 0.35 5.95
N GLU A 151 -26.13 1.46 5.43
CA GLU A 151 -26.56 2.08 4.18
C GLU A 151 -25.54 1.78 3.08
N LEU A 152 -26.04 1.25 1.96
CA LEU A 152 -25.20 1.01 0.80
C LEU A 152 -24.83 2.34 0.15
N PRO A 153 -23.56 2.54 -0.28
CA PRO A 153 -23.22 3.69 -1.09
C PRO A 153 -24.07 3.67 -2.36
N SER A 154 -24.81 4.76 -2.62
CA SER A 154 -25.62 4.89 -3.83
C SER A 154 -24.73 4.76 -5.06
N ASP A 155 -25.22 4.07 -6.10
CA ASP A 155 -24.46 3.76 -7.32
C ASP A 155 -24.48 4.94 -8.31
N ASP A 156 -24.66 6.16 -7.81
CA ASP A 156 -24.78 7.39 -8.60
C ASP A 156 -23.39 7.83 -9.08
N THR A 157 -22.78 7.02 -9.93
CA THR A 157 -21.65 7.42 -10.75
C THR A 157 -21.79 6.68 -12.07
N SER A 158 -22.43 7.35 -13.03
CA SER A 158 -22.29 7.02 -14.44
C SER A 158 -20.79 6.87 -14.75
N ASN A 159 -20.38 5.68 -15.15
CA ASN A 159 -19.04 5.45 -15.69
C ASN A 159 -18.96 6.19 -17.04
N SER A 160 -18.52 7.44 -17.03
CA SER A 160 -17.94 8.08 -18.21
C SER A 160 -16.45 7.75 -18.22
N ASP A 161 -16.13 6.61 -18.83
CA ASP A 161 -14.78 6.33 -19.31
C ASP A 161 -14.60 7.12 -20.62
N ASP A 162 -14.15 8.38 -20.54
CA ASP A 162 -13.75 9.14 -21.72
C ASP A 162 -12.25 8.98 -22.01
N SER A 163 -11.97 8.65 -23.27
CA SER A 163 -10.65 8.44 -23.84
C SER A 163 -9.97 9.79 -24.16
N GLU A 164 -8.63 9.80 -24.13
CA GLU A 164 -7.76 10.97 -24.36
C GLU A 164 -8.01 11.75 -25.67
N SER A 165 -7.92 13.08 -25.59
CA SER A 165 -7.20 13.92 -26.58
C SER A 165 -6.81 15.28 -25.98
N GLN A 166 -5.68 15.81 -26.43
CA GLN A 166 -4.89 16.94 -25.90
C GLN A 166 -5.46 18.34 -26.26
N ASP A 167 -5.31 19.32 -25.35
CA ASP A 167 -4.55 20.58 -25.54
C ASP A 167 -5.11 21.82 -24.77
N ALA A 168 -4.17 22.58 -24.20
CA ALA A 168 -4.11 23.98 -23.73
C ALA A 168 -5.14 24.61 -22.74
N THR A 169 -4.60 24.85 -21.53
CA THR A 169 -4.62 26.08 -20.70
C THR A 169 -5.94 26.77 -20.32
N VAL A 170 -6.24 26.87 -19.00
CA VAL A 170 -6.32 28.16 -18.25
C VAL A 170 -6.05 27.87 -16.76
N ALA A 171 -5.18 28.68 -16.14
CA ALA A 171 -4.92 28.68 -14.71
C ALA A 171 -6.07 29.33 -13.92
N VAL A 172 -6.52 28.68 -12.83
CA VAL A 172 -7.17 29.36 -11.71
C VAL A 172 -6.62 28.76 -10.43
N GLU A 173 -5.84 29.57 -9.69
CA GLU A 173 -5.42 29.28 -8.33
C GLU A 173 -6.63 29.27 -7.38
N SER A 174 -6.66 28.31 -6.46
CA SER A 174 -7.43 28.40 -5.21
C SER A 174 -6.60 27.77 -4.09
N PRO A 175 -6.14 28.55 -3.10
CA PRO A 175 -5.15 28.08 -2.13
C PRO A 175 -5.83 27.52 -0.88
N LEU A 176 -6.15 26.23 -0.86
CA LEU A 176 -6.55 25.54 0.40
C LEU A 176 -6.08 24.08 0.42
N LEU A 177 -4.77 23.86 0.53
CA LEU A 177 -4.19 22.54 0.76
C LEU A 177 -2.95 22.66 1.67
N CYS A 178 -3.17 22.96 2.96
CA CYS A 178 -2.17 22.76 4.02
C CYS A 178 -2.84 22.72 5.40
N ALA A 179 -3.68 21.72 5.69
CA ALA A 179 -4.27 21.59 7.04
C ALA A 179 -4.51 20.15 7.55
N SER A 180 -4.08 19.09 6.87
CA SER A 180 -4.42 17.72 7.32
C SER A 180 -3.40 17.07 8.28
N LEU A 181 -2.27 17.73 8.59
CA LEU A 181 -1.28 17.25 9.57
C LEU A 181 -1.47 17.86 10.97
N LYS A 182 -2.53 18.66 11.19
CA LYS A 182 -2.77 19.36 12.47
C LYS A 182 -4.12 19.03 13.11
N SER A 183 -4.73 17.87 12.85
CA SER A 183 -5.87 17.48 13.68
C SER A 183 -5.37 16.95 15.03
N PRO A 184 -5.78 17.53 16.17
CA PRO A 184 -5.37 17.04 17.49
C PRO A 184 -5.78 15.58 17.71
N THR A 185 -6.86 15.15 17.06
CA THR A 185 -7.40 13.79 17.14
C THR A 185 -6.47 12.75 16.52
N PHE A 186 -5.79 13.06 15.41
CA PHE A 186 -4.85 12.13 14.77
C PHE A 186 -3.59 11.91 15.63
N LEU A 187 -3.03 12.99 16.19
CA LEU A 187 -1.88 12.90 17.08
C LEU A 187 -2.22 12.15 18.37
N VAL A 188 -3.39 12.40 18.97
CA VAL A 188 -3.84 11.67 20.16
C VAL A 188 -4.01 10.18 19.88
N ASN A 189 -4.62 9.81 18.75
CA ASN A 189 -4.80 8.40 18.38
C ASN A 189 -3.47 7.69 18.08
N LEU A 190 -2.53 8.37 17.40
CA LEU A 190 -1.21 7.83 17.11
C LEU A 190 -0.36 7.67 18.39
N LEU A 191 -0.36 8.67 19.27
CA LEU A 191 0.33 8.61 20.57
C LEU A 191 -0.26 7.51 21.45
N LEU A 192 -1.59 7.35 21.48
CA LEU A 192 -2.25 6.30 22.24
C LEU A 192 -1.92 4.91 21.69
N ALA A 193 -1.79 4.76 20.36
CA ALA A 193 -1.36 3.52 19.74
C ALA A 193 0.10 3.17 20.09
N LEU A 194 1.01 4.15 20.06
CA LEU A 194 2.41 3.97 20.44
C LEU A 194 2.57 3.66 21.93
N ALA A 195 1.85 4.37 22.81
CA ALA A 195 1.86 4.11 24.26
C ALA A 195 1.36 2.70 24.60
N ARG A 196 0.29 2.23 23.94
CA ARG A 196 -0.20 0.85 24.08
C ARG A 196 0.81 -0.19 23.60
N SER A 197 1.57 0.11 22.55
CA SER A 197 2.63 -0.75 22.04
C SER A 197 3.79 -0.86 23.05
N LEU A 198 4.27 0.27 23.56
CA LEU A 198 5.35 0.30 24.56
C LEU A 198 4.94 -0.37 25.88
N PHE A 199 3.71 -0.16 26.33
CA PHE A 199 3.19 -0.79 27.55
C PHE A 199 3.08 -2.32 27.40
N LYS A 200 2.62 -2.81 26.23
CA LYS A 200 2.58 -4.25 25.95
C LYS A 200 3.98 -4.87 25.92
N SER A 201 4.95 -4.20 25.29
CA SER A 201 6.34 -4.66 25.26
C SER A 201 6.97 -4.69 26.65
N SER A 202 6.70 -3.67 27.48
CA SER A 202 7.18 -3.60 28.88
C SER A 202 6.56 -4.72 29.75
N MET A 203 5.25 -4.94 29.64
CA MET A 203 4.56 -6.00 30.38
C MET A 203 4.97 -7.41 29.92
N ALA A 204 5.26 -7.59 28.63
CA ALA A 204 5.82 -8.84 28.12
C ALA A 204 7.22 -9.11 28.68
N ALA A 205 8.08 -8.08 28.71
CA ALA A 205 9.41 -8.18 29.32
C ALA A 205 9.33 -8.50 30.82
N LEU A 206 8.43 -7.86 31.57
CA LEU A 206 8.24 -8.12 33.00
C LEU A 206 7.74 -9.55 33.28
N ARG A 207 6.85 -10.09 32.44
CA ARG A 207 6.39 -11.50 32.54
C ARG A 207 7.51 -12.50 32.27
N ILE A 208 8.40 -12.20 31.32
CA ILE A 208 9.57 -13.04 31.04
C ILE A 208 10.52 -13.03 32.23
N LEU A 209 10.78 -11.86 32.83
CA LEU A 209 11.67 -11.72 33.98
C LEU A 209 11.11 -12.42 35.24
N LEU A 210 9.80 -12.35 35.49
CA LEU A 210 9.15 -13.03 36.61
C LEU A 210 9.19 -14.57 36.47
N ASN A 211 9.06 -15.10 35.25
CA ASN A 211 9.14 -16.54 35.01
C ASN A 211 10.57 -17.09 35.05
N CYS A 212 11.59 -16.28 34.82
CA CYS A 212 13.00 -16.66 34.98
C CYS A 212 13.46 -16.73 36.46
N SER A 213 12.70 -16.16 37.40
CA SER A 213 13.07 -16.11 38.83
C SER A 213 12.50 -17.26 39.66
N VAL A 214 11.75 -18.19 39.04
CA VAL A 214 11.10 -19.34 39.69
C VAL A 214 11.61 -20.68 39.12
N GLY A 215 12.77 -20.67 38.45
CA GLY A 215 13.42 -21.86 37.88
C GLY A 215 14.75 -22.17 38.55
#